data_AF-A0A8T5BQU6-F1
#
_entry.id   AF-A0A8T5BQU6-F1
#
_cell.length_a   1.000
_cell.length_b   1.000
_cell.length_c   1.000
_cell.angle_alpha   90.00
_cell.angle_beta   90.00
_cell.angle_gamma   90.00
#
_symmetry.space_group_name_H-M   'P 1'
#
loop_
_entity.id
_entity.type
_entity.pdbx_description
1 polymer ?
#
loop_
_entity_poly.entity_id
_entity_poly.type
_entity_poly.pdbx_seq_one_letter_code
_entity_poly.pdbx_strand_id
1 'polypeptide(L)' 'MQLTFTDASYVFYAKKMNLTLITEDEEIINKAKPYIKTLKLNNLAP' A
#
# COMPACT_ATOMS: atom_id res chain seq x y z
N MET A 1 14.06 -5.78 0.69
CA MET A 1 13.22 -7.00 0.72
C MET A 1 12.77 -7.29 -0.71
N GLN A 2 12.34 -8.49 -1.06
CA GLN A 2 11.82 -8.75 -2.42
C GLN A 2 10.29 -8.69 -2.34
N LEU A 3 9.65 -7.92 -3.23
CA LEU A 3 8.18 -7.86 -3.26
C LEU A 3 7.64 -9.24 -3.56
N THR A 4 6.75 -9.73 -2.71
CA THR A 4 6.07 -11.00 -2.95
C THR A 4 4.90 -10.80 -3.91
N PHE A 5 4.42 -11.90 -4.48
CA PHE A 5 3.17 -11.91 -5.24
C PHE A 5 2.01 -11.33 -4.41
N THR A 6 1.99 -11.60 -3.11
CA THR A 6 0.97 -11.11 -2.18
C THR A 6 0.99 -9.59 -2.07
N ASP A 7 2.16 -8.99 -1.90
CA ASP A 7 2.31 -7.52 -1.81
C ASP A 7 1.80 -6.84 -3.08
N ALA A 8 2.15 -7.40 -4.24
CA ALA A 8 1.67 -6.91 -5.54
C ALA A 8 0.15 -7.08 -5.69
N SER A 9 -0.42 -8.18 -5.16
CA SER A 9 -1.86 -8.44 -5.22
C SER A 9 -2.66 -7.40 -4.43
N TYR A 10 -2.17 -6.97 -3.26
CA TYR A 10 -2.82 -5.90 -2.49
C TYR A 10 -2.82 -4.57 -3.23
N VAL A 11 -1.68 -4.19 -3.83
CA VAL A 11 -1.59 -2.95 -4.62
C VAL A 11 -2.50 -3.01 -5.85
N PHE A 12 -2.55 -4.16 -6.54
CA PHE A 12 -3.41 -4.37 -7.69
C PHE A 12 -4.89 -4.22 -7.35
N TYR A 13 -5.37 -4.89 -6.29
CA TYR A 13 -6.76 -4.81 -5.88
C TYR A 13 -7.13 -3.43 -5.33
N ALA A 14 -6.26 -2.81 -4.52
CA ALA A 14 -6.48 -1.46 -4.03
C ALA A 14 -6.62 -0.46 -5.18
N LYS A 15 -5.83 -0.61 -6.25
CA LYS A 15 -5.95 0.22 -7.46
C LYS A 15 -7.28 -0.02 -8.16
N LYS A 16 -7.63 -1.29 -8.39
CA LYS A 16 -8.86 -1.70 -9.09
C LYS A 16 -10.12 -1.21 -8.37
N MET A 17 -10.09 -1.17 -7.04
CA MET A 17 -11.24 -0.82 -6.20
C MET A 17 -11.18 0.61 -5.65
N ASN A 18 -10.18 1.40 -6.05
CA ASN A 18 -9.94 2.76 -5.56
C ASN A 18 -9.86 2.86 -4.01
N LEU A 19 -9.15 1.91 -3.40
CA LEU A 19 -8.95 1.83 -1.95
C LEU A 19 -7.62 2.44 -1.53
N THR A 20 -7.54 2.88 -0.28
CA THR A 20 -6.29 3.28 0.36
C THR A 20 -5.60 2.06 0.97
N LEU A 21 -4.32 1.85 0.65
CA LEU A 21 -3.52 0.79 1.28
C LEU A 21 -2.95 1.29 2.60
N ILE A 22 -3.33 0.65 3.71
CA ILE A 22 -2.76 0.91 5.03
C ILE A 22 -1.69 -0.16 5.31
N THR A 23 -0.45 0.25 5.51
CA THR A 23 0.67 -0.65 5.84
C THR A 23 1.79 0.13 6.52
N GLU A 24 2.61 -0.54 7.33
CA GLU A 24 3.83 0.02 7.92
C GLU A 24 5.08 -0.25 7.07
N ASP A 25 4.96 -1.10 6.05
CA ASP A 25 6.08 -1.46 5.17
C ASP A 25 6.43 -0.31 4.22
N GLU A 26 7.57 0.33 4.48
CA GLU A 26 8.04 1.48 3.70
C GLU A 26 8.38 1.13 2.25
N GLU A 27 8.84 -0.09 1.98
CA GLU A 27 9.21 -0.52 0.63
C GLU A 27 7.94 -0.69 -0.22
N ILE A 28 6.89 -1.29 0.36
CA ILE A 28 5.58 -1.38 -0.28
C ILE A 28 4.98 0.02 -0.48
N ILE A 29 5.04 0.90 0.53
CA ILE A 29 4.56 2.29 0.43
C ILE A 29 5.23 3.01 -0.74
N ASN A 30 6.57 2.96 -0.82
CA ASN A 30 7.32 3.68 -1.83
C ASN A 30 7.02 3.20 -3.26
N LYS A 31 6.78 1.90 -3.43
CA LYS A 31 6.44 1.31 -4.73
C LYS A 31 4.95 1.45 -5.08
N ALA A 32 4.05 1.52 -4.09
CA ALA A 32 2.61 1.63 -4.29
C ALA A 32 2.11 3.08 -4.45
N LYS A 33 2.78 4.06 -3.82
CA LYS A 33 2.45 5.50 -3.89
C LYS A 33 2.15 6.04 -5.30
N PRO A 34 2.89 5.64 -6.37
CA PRO A 34 2.60 6.11 -7.73
C PRO A 34 1.26 5.61 -8.30
N TYR A 35 0.69 4.55 -7.71
CA TYR A 35 -0.48 3.87 -8.25
C TYR A 35 -1.73 4.05 -7.39
N ILE A 36 -1.57 4.18 -6.08
CA ILE A 36 -2.67 4.23 -5.10
C ILE A 36 -2.29 5.11 -3.90
N LYS A 37 -3.31 5.59 -3.17
CA LYS A 37 -3.10 6.26 -1.88
C LYS A 37 -2.61 5.24 -0.86
N THR A 38 -1.57 5.59 -0.10
CA THR A 38 -1.04 4.78 1.00
C THR A 38 -0.98 5.58 2.29
N LEU A 39 -1.18 4.90 3.43
CA LEU A 39 -1.10 5.47 4.78
C LEU A 39 -0.44 4.49 5.74
N LYS A 40 0.24 5.03 6.76
CA LYS A 40 0.61 4.27 7.97
C LYS A 40 -0.54 4.36 8.99
N LEU A 41 -0.64 3.40 9.90
CA LEU A 41 -1.69 3.34 10.92
C LEU A 41 -1.70 4.59 11.79
N ASN A 42 -0.51 5.07 12.19
CA ASN A 42 -0.34 6.27 13.00
C ASN A 42 -0.81 7.57 12.29
N ASN A 43 -1.13 7.51 11.00
CA ASN A 43 -1.66 8.63 10.25
C ASN A 43 -3.21 8.68 10.26
N LEU A 44 -3.89 7.73 10.92
CA LEU A 44 -5.35 7.60 10.90
C LEU A 44 -6.04 8.25 12.12
N ALA A 45 -5.36 8.41 13.26
CA ALA A 45 -5.82 9.18 14.42
C ALA A 45 -4.64 9.46 15.39
N PRO A 46 -4.67 10.55 16.18
CA PRO A 46 -3.71 10.82 17.25
C PRO A 46 -3.83 9.85 18.43
#